data_AF-A0A7R9LR84-F1
#
_entry.id   AF-A0A7R9LR84-F1
#
_cell.length_a   1.000
_cell.length_b   1.000
_cell.length_c   1.000
_cell.angle_alpha   90.00
_cell.angle_beta   90.00
_cell.angle_gamma   90.00
#
_symmetry.space_group_name_H-M   'P 1'
#
loop_
_entity.id
_entity.type
_entity.pdbx_description
1 polymer ?
#
loop_
_entity_poly.entity_id
_entity_poly.type
_entity_poly.pdbx_seq_one_letter_code
_entity_poly.pdbx_strand_id
1 'polypeptide(L)'
;MKLPKSIECQYESDPKNNLTFIDGAGILRQTLGYYRCKYQLFDRLKGNDNQITYKPMKQLDPKNGFPMGDNSFVFVVCEEMAGRRVYENTHFWFPLTPNQNFNTSVDTSDRPSVLVLVIESLSRVNYLRFMRQTRDSLEKMGKVVYMKGLTKLADNSFPNMVPFLTGRRVWSNELTNEDFGPYDDWPFVWKDFSKAGYKTALIEDFPTFTLFNYESKGFVEKPVDWYPRPFWIHLFRDVSKILLGLIPFELSNCYIDRFPKINLFLEQIKHFIHECQTKHFPYFAFTFYIEVTHNDFNRVQLIDSHVSHFFEQMKNQLNDTIVILMGDHGNRFGPLLQTVIGRIEERMPLFGVRI
;
A
#
# COMPACT_ATOMS: atom_id res chain seq x y z
N MET A 1 21.63 -21.52 -2.28
CA MET A 1 20.42 -21.55 -3.14
C MET A 1 20.31 -20.19 -3.80
N LYS A 2 20.22 -20.08 -5.14
CA LYS A 2 19.96 -18.78 -5.78
C LYS A 2 18.52 -18.41 -5.45
N LEU A 3 18.30 -17.24 -4.85
CA LEU A 3 16.95 -16.71 -4.68
C LEU A 3 16.31 -16.52 -6.07
N PRO A 4 14.99 -16.72 -6.21
CA PRO A 4 14.29 -16.42 -7.44
C PRO A 4 14.48 -14.93 -7.80
N LYS A 5 14.39 -14.59 -9.09
CA LYS A 5 14.57 -13.20 -9.54
C LYS A 5 13.35 -12.31 -9.29
N SER A 6 12.19 -12.89 -9.07
CA SER A 6 10.92 -12.20 -8.85
C SER A 6 9.97 -13.10 -8.07
N ILE A 7 8.94 -12.51 -7.47
CA ILE A 7 7.79 -13.25 -6.92
C ILE A 7 6.96 -13.76 -8.10
N GLU A 8 6.85 -15.08 -8.22
CA GLU A 8 5.97 -15.75 -9.16
C GLU A 8 4.92 -16.54 -8.37
N CYS A 9 3.66 -16.35 -8.73
CA CYS A 9 2.52 -17.07 -8.18
C CYS A 9 1.98 -18.01 -9.26
N GLN A 10 1.24 -19.05 -8.88
CA GLN A 10 0.62 -19.95 -9.84
C GLN A 10 -0.51 -19.24 -10.56
N TYR A 11 -0.16 -18.55 -11.65
CA TYR A 11 -1.11 -18.04 -12.60
C TYR A 11 -1.49 -19.19 -13.53
N GLU A 12 -2.35 -20.10 -13.07
CA GLU A 12 -3.06 -20.93 -14.03
C GLU A 12 -3.94 -19.98 -14.85
N SER A 13 -3.83 -20.03 -16.17
CA SER A 13 -4.72 -19.34 -17.10
C SER A 13 -6.12 -19.98 -17.09
N ASP A 14 -6.64 -20.34 -15.90
CA ASP A 14 -7.99 -20.83 -15.70
C ASP A 14 -8.93 -19.61 -15.72
N PRO A 15 -9.93 -19.57 -16.62
CA PRO A 15 -10.99 -18.56 -16.62
C PRO A 15 -11.67 -18.37 -15.24
N LYS A 16 -11.61 -19.37 -14.36
CA LYS A 16 -12.09 -19.29 -12.96
C LYS A 16 -11.28 -18.33 -12.09
N ASN A 17 -10.09 -17.88 -12.51
CA ASN A 17 -9.28 -16.96 -11.71
C ASN A 17 -9.79 -15.52 -11.74
N ASN A 18 -10.67 -15.15 -12.68
CA ASN A 18 -11.25 -13.81 -12.81
C ASN A 18 -12.79 -13.85 -12.95
N LEU A 19 -13.47 -14.52 -12.01
CA LEU A 19 -14.94 -14.59 -12.05
C LEU A 19 -15.65 -13.30 -11.67
N THR A 20 -15.03 -12.42 -10.88
CA THR A 20 -15.60 -11.11 -10.54
C THR A 20 -14.57 -10.00 -10.64
N PHE A 21 -15.07 -8.78 -10.88
CA PHE A 21 -14.29 -7.55 -11.00
C PHE A 21 -15.18 -6.35 -10.67
N ILE A 22 -14.58 -5.20 -10.36
CA ILE A 22 -15.28 -3.92 -10.24
C ILE A 22 -15.01 -3.13 -11.53
N ASP A 23 -16.07 -2.68 -12.21
CA ASP A 23 -15.93 -1.88 -13.44
C ASP A 23 -15.61 -0.40 -13.14
N GLY A 24 -15.33 0.39 -14.18
CA GLY A 24 -15.02 1.81 -14.04
C GLY A 24 -16.17 2.68 -13.51
N ALA A 25 -17.38 2.12 -13.39
CA ALA A 25 -18.52 2.79 -12.76
C ALA A 25 -18.67 2.42 -11.27
N GLY A 26 -17.73 1.64 -10.72
CA GLY A 26 -17.79 1.17 -9.33
C GLY A 26 -18.84 0.08 -9.11
N ILE A 27 -19.16 -0.71 -10.13
CA ILE A 27 -20.11 -1.82 -10.03
C ILE A 27 -19.34 -3.13 -9.96
N LEU A 28 -19.52 -3.87 -8.86
CA LEU A 28 -19.06 -5.26 -8.73
C LEU A 28 -19.87 -6.14 -9.68
N ARG A 29 -19.19 -6.82 -10.60
CA ARG A 29 -19.78 -7.71 -11.61
C ARG A 29 -19.22 -9.11 -11.53
N GLN A 30 -19.93 -10.04 -12.14
CA GLN A 30 -19.43 -11.37 -12.44
C GLN A 30 -19.30 -11.59 -13.95
N THR A 31 -18.23 -12.26 -14.35
CA THR A 31 -17.90 -12.54 -15.75
C THR A 31 -18.77 -13.66 -16.32
N LEU A 32 -19.16 -14.63 -15.48
CA LEU A 32 -19.88 -15.84 -15.90
C LEU A 32 -21.16 -16.03 -15.07
N GLY A 33 -22.31 -15.92 -15.75
CA GLY A 33 -23.64 -15.91 -15.13
C GLY A 33 -24.10 -17.20 -14.45
N TYR A 34 -23.46 -18.34 -14.74
CA TYR A 34 -23.89 -19.65 -14.24
C TYR A 34 -23.34 -20.01 -12.85
N TYR A 35 -22.36 -19.25 -12.35
CA TYR A 35 -21.88 -19.40 -10.98
C TYR A 35 -22.77 -18.63 -10.00
N ARG A 36 -22.99 -19.21 -8.82
CA ARG A 36 -23.67 -18.51 -7.72
C ARG A 36 -22.64 -17.76 -6.91
N CYS A 37 -22.48 -16.48 -7.19
CA CYS A 37 -21.59 -15.61 -6.43
C CYS A 37 -22.34 -14.92 -5.28
N LYS A 38 -21.74 -14.91 -4.10
CA LYS A 38 -22.17 -14.12 -2.95
C LYS A 38 -21.08 -13.14 -2.58
N TYR A 39 -21.47 -11.99 -2.07
CA TYR A 39 -20.55 -10.95 -1.65
C TYR A 39 -20.82 -10.54 -0.21
N GLN A 40 -19.78 -10.07 0.47
CA GLN A 40 -19.82 -9.60 1.84
C GLN A 40 -19.03 -8.31 1.95
N LEU A 41 -19.72 -7.23 2.29
CA LEU A 41 -19.09 -5.93 2.54
C LEU A 41 -18.44 -5.94 3.91
N PHE A 42 -17.29 -5.29 4.02
CA PHE A 42 -16.60 -5.12 5.29
C PHE A 42 -15.88 -3.78 5.32
N ASP A 43 -15.68 -3.27 6.54
CA ASP A 43 -14.98 -2.01 6.77
C ASP A 43 -14.38 -1.99 8.18
N ARG A 44 -13.56 -0.98 8.46
CA ARG A 44 -13.01 -0.67 9.77
C ARG A 44 -14.12 -0.54 10.82
N LEU A 45 -13.91 -1.12 12.00
CA LEU A 45 -14.76 -0.84 13.15
C LEU A 45 -14.53 0.61 13.60
N LYS A 46 -15.59 1.42 13.68
CA LYS A 46 -15.47 2.80 14.15
C LYS A 46 -14.84 2.84 15.55
N GLY A 47 -13.81 3.67 15.72
CA GLY A 47 -13.07 3.81 16.97
C GLY A 47 -12.00 2.74 17.24
N ASN A 48 -11.79 1.77 16.33
CA ASN A 48 -10.78 0.73 16.51
C ASN A 48 -10.06 0.42 15.21
N ASP A 49 -8.76 0.74 15.16
CA ASP A 49 -7.96 0.58 13.96
C ASP A 49 -7.53 -0.86 13.65
N ASN A 50 -7.71 -1.76 14.60
CA ASN A 50 -7.27 -3.15 14.51
C ASN A 50 -8.43 -4.14 14.36
N GLN A 51 -9.67 -3.64 14.21
CA GLN A 51 -10.85 -4.48 14.04
C GLN A 51 -11.63 -4.11 12.79
N ILE A 52 -12.25 -5.13 12.20
CA ILE A 52 -13.09 -5.02 11.02
C ILE A 52 -14.50 -5.51 11.35
N THR A 53 -15.49 -4.88 10.75
CA THR A 53 -16.89 -5.28 10.82
C THR A 53 -17.32 -5.84 9.48
N TYR A 54 -18.18 -6.85 9.51
CA TYR A 54 -18.71 -7.50 8.32
C TYR A 54 -20.22 -7.34 8.27
N LYS A 55 -20.75 -6.96 7.10
CA LYS A 55 -22.18 -7.01 6.83
C LYS A 55 -22.62 -8.45 6.53
N PRO A 56 -23.93 -8.76 6.59
CA PRO A 56 -24.42 -10.06 6.13
C PRO A 56 -24.05 -10.32 4.68
N MET A 57 -23.69 -11.57 4.37
CA MET A 57 -23.41 -12.01 3.01
C MET A 57 -24.69 -11.96 2.15
N LYS A 58 -24.58 -11.46 0.93
CA LYS A 58 -25.69 -11.26 0.00
C LYS A 58 -25.40 -11.92 -1.35
N GLN A 59 -26.45 -12.30 -2.08
CA GLN A 59 -26.31 -12.82 -3.44
C GLN A 59 -25.92 -11.69 -4.40
N LEU A 60 -24.90 -11.92 -5.24
CA LEU A 60 -24.55 -11.01 -6.33
C LEU A 60 -25.53 -11.23 -7.49
N ASP A 61 -26.15 -10.15 -7.97
CA ASP A 61 -27.03 -10.18 -9.15
C ASP A 61 -26.18 -10.41 -10.42
N PRO A 62 -26.38 -11.53 -11.15
CA PRO A 62 -25.63 -11.84 -12.37
C PRO A 62 -25.73 -10.80 -13.49
N LYS A 63 -26.84 -10.07 -13.55
CA LYS A 63 -27.16 -9.15 -14.64
C LYS A 63 -26.78 -7.72 -14.28
N ASN A 64 -27.18 -7.27 -13.10
CA ASN A 64 -27.01 -5.88 -12.69
C ASN A 64 -25.74 -5.64 -11.86
N GLY A 65 -25.18 -6.69 -11.26
CA GLY A 65 -24.06 -6.57 -10.32
C GLY A 65 -24.47 -5.90 -9.01
N PHE A 66 -23.48 -5.34 -8.31
CA PHE A 66 -23.69 -4.59 -7.08
C PHE A 66 -22.97 -3.24 -7.14
N PRO A 67 -23.66 -2.09 -7.05
CA PRO A 67 -23.01 -0.79 -6.98
C PRO A 67 -22.29 -0.64 -5.64
N MET A 68 -20.98 -0.41 -5.67
CA MET A 68 -20.17 -0.25 -4.46
C MET A 68 -20.62 0.97 -3.64
N GLY A 69 -21.08 2.04 -4.30
CA GLY A 69 -21.48 3.27 -3.63
C GLY A 69 -20.35 3.82 -2.76
N ASP A 70 -20.63 4.07 -1.48
CA ASP A 70 -19.63 4.53 -0.50
C ASP A 70 -18.81 3.38 0.13
N ASN A 71 -19.09 2.12 -0.23
CA ASN A 71 -18.35 0.99 0.33
C ASN A 71 -16.99 0.86 -0.37
N SER A 72 -15.93 0.65 0.42
CA SER A 72 -14.57 0.56 -0.10
C SER A 72 -14.10 -0.88 -0.36
N PHE A 73 -14.64 -1.87 0.36
CA PHE A 73 -14.13 -3.25 0.29
C PHE A 73 -15.26 -4.28 0.23
N VAL A 74 -15.04 -5.33 -0.54
CA VAL A 74 -15.99 -6.42 -0.70
C VAL A 74 -15.28 -7.75 -0.89
N PHE A 75 -15.66 -8.75 -0.11
CA PHE A 75 -15.22 -10.13 -0.29
C PHE A 75 -16.25 -10.89 -1.09
N VAL A 76 -15.81 -11.68 -2.07
CA VAL A 76 -16.68 -12.44 -2.96
C VAL A 76 -16.30 -13.91 -2.92
N VAL A 77 -17.32 -14.77 -2.93
CA VAL A 77 -17.21 -16.21 -3.09
C VAL A 77 -18.16 -16.69 -4.15
N CYS A 78 -17.70 -17.58 -5.03
CA CYS A 78 -18.55 -18.20 -6.04
C CYS A 78 -18.51 -19.73 -5.94
N GLU A 79 -19.67 -20.32 -6.15
CA GLU A 79 -19.91 -21.75 -6.10
C GLU A 79 -20.54 -22.25 -7.40
N GLU A 80 -20.24 -23.49 -7.76
CA GLU A 80 -20.99 -24.23 -8.77
C GLU A 80 -22.42 -24.52 -8.30
N MET A 81 -23.29 -24.95 -9.23
CA MET A 81 -24.65 -25.38 -8.87
C MET A 81 -24.63 -26.53 -7.86
N ALA A 82 -23.64 -27.43 -7.95
CA ALA A 82 -23.41 -28.52 -7.00
C ALA A 82 -22.94 -28.06 -5.60
N GLY A 83 -22.71 -26.75 -5.39
CA GLY A 83 -22.31 -26.17 -4.09
C GLY A 83 -20.81 -26.18 -3.82
N ARG A 84 -19.99 -26.67 -4.76
CA ARG A 84 -18.53 -26.63 -4.64
C ARG A 84 -18.01 -25.21 -4.85
N ARG A 85 -17.26 -24.69 -3.88
CA ARG A 85 -16.56 -23.40 -3.98
C ARG A 85 -15.47 -23.49 -5.05
N VAL A 86 -15.48 -22.54 -5.98
CA VAL A 86 -14.53 -22.48 -7.11
C VAL A 86 -13.76 -21.17 -7.17
N TYR A 87 -14.19 -20.16 -6.42
CA TYR A 87 -13.59 -18.85 -6.43
C TYR A 87 -13.80 -18.12 -5.12
N GLU A 88 -12.78 -17.39 -4.73
CA GLU A 88 -12.84 -16.32 -3.75
C GLU A 88 -11.99 -15.16 -4.23
N ASN A 89 -12.37 -13.93 -3.90
CA ASN A 89 -11.53 -12.75 -4.12
C ASN A 89 -11.99 -11.59 -3.25
N THR A 90 -11.06 -10.75 -2.85
CA THR A 90 -11.32 -9.50 -2.15
C THR A 90 -11.07 -8.36 -3.12
N HIS A 91 -12.07 -7.51 -3.30
CA HIS A 91 -11.98 -6.34 -4.16
C HIS A 91 -11.98 -5.06 -3.33
N PHE A 92 -11.38 -4.01 -3.90
CA PHE A 92 -11.35 -2.68 -3.33
C PHE A 92 -11.87 -1.65 -4.34
N TRP A 93 -12.43 -0.57 -3.83
CA TRP A 93 -12.94 0.57 -4.59
C TRP A 93 -12.68 1.83 -3.76
N PHE A 94 -12.10 2.87 -4.36
CA PHE A 94 -12.01 4.17 -3.72
C PHE A 94 -13.26 5.00 -4.08
N PRO A 95 -14.23 5.16 -3.15
CA PRO A 95 -15.43 5.92 -3.43
C PRO A 95 -15.12 7.41 -3.44
N LEU A 96 -14.86 7.94 -4.62
CA LEU A 96 -14.65 9.37 -4.83
C LEU A 96 -15.83 9.94 -5.61
N THR A 97 -16.51 10.94 -5.07
CA THR A 97 -17.53 11.69 -5.80
C THR A 97 -16.87 12.83 -6.58
N PRO A 98 -17.31 13.12 -7.82
CA PRO A 98 -16.77 14.24 -8.60
C PRO A 98 -16.91 15.56 -7.84
N ASN A 99 -15.89 16.41 -7.90
CA ASN A 99 -16.01 17.75 -7.32
C ASN A 99 -16.90 18.62 -8.23
N GLN A 100 -18.14 18.90 -7.79
CA GLN A 100 -19.02 19.79 -8.54
C GLN A 100 -18.58 21.27 -8.52
N ASN A 101 -17.62 21.62 -7.64
CA ASN A 101 -17.11 22.98 -7.45
C ASN A 101 -15.64 23.15 -7.88
N PHE A 102 -15.03 22.18 -8.58
CA PHE A 102 -13.68 22.38 -9.13
C PHE A 102 -13.77 23.30 -10.34
N ASN A 103 -13.40 24.57 -10.17
CA ASN A 103 -13.11 25.44 -11.30
C ASN A 103 -11.89 24.85 -12.03
N THR A 104 -12.09 24.38 -13.26
CA THR A 104 -11.06 23.91 -14.18
C THR A 104 -10.05 25.00 -14.59
N SER A 105 -10.23 26.22 -14.10
CA SER A 105 -9.34 27.36 -14.31
C SER A 105 -8.19 27.47 -13.30
N VAL A 106 -8.07 26.54 -12.34
CA VAL A 106 -6.91 26.51 -11.43
C VAL A 106 -5.75 25.86 -12.19
N ASP A 107 -4.69 26.64 -12.40
CA ASP A 107 -3.47 26.15 -13.03
C ASP A 107 -2.89 24.97 -12.23
N THR A 108 -2.80 23.80 -12.86
CA THR A 108 -2.28 22.58 -12.24
C THR A 108 -0.78 22.67 -12.01
N SER A 109 -0.06 23.61 -12.66
CA SER A 109 1.38 23.81 -12.45
C SER A 109 1.73 24.18 -11.01
N ASP A 110 0.81 24.87 -10.32
CA ASP A 110 1.04 25.39 -8.96
C ASP A 110 0.60 24.41 -7.86
N ARG A 111 0.05 23.24 -8.23
CA ARG A 111 -0.51 22.25 -7.30
C ARG A 111 -0.18 20.81 -7.72
N PRO A 112 1.12 20.45 -7.83
CA PRO A 112 1.50 19.10 -8.22
C PRO A 112 0.99 18.08 -7.20
N SER A 113 0.62 16.89 -7.67
CA SER A 113 0.33 15.78 -6.78
C SER A 113 1.61 15.20 -6.20
N VAL A 114 1.52 14.45 -5.10
CA VAL A 114 2.68 13.85 -4.43
C VAL A 114 2.42 12.37 -4.19
N LEU A 115 3.35 11.54 -4.64
CA LEU A 115 3.41 10.11 -4.33
C LEU A 115 4.70 9.83 -3.57
N VAL A 116 4.58 9.40 -2.32
CA VAL A 116 5.68 8.87 -1.52
C VAL A 116 5.55 7.35 -1.47
N LEU A 117 6.49 6.66 -2.11
CA LEU A 117 6.66 5.22 -2.04
C LEU A 117 7.84 4.89 -1.15
N VAL A 118 7.54 4.43 0.06
CA VAL A 118 8.53 3.92 1.00
C VAL A 118 8.60 2.41 0.86
N ILE A 119 9.82 1.88 0.73
CA ILE A 119 10.11 0.46 0.84
C ILE A 119 10.90 0.28 2.14
N GLU A 120 10.33 -0.46 3.08
CA GLU A 120 10.89 -0.68 4.40
C GLU A 120 12.28 -1.34 4.31
N SER A 121 13.21 -0.92 5.17
CA SER A 121 14.60 -1.42 5.21
C SER A 121 15.43 -1.17 3.93
N LEU A 122 14.99 -0.28 3.03
CA LEU A 122 15.70 0.02 1.78
C LEU A 122 16.84 1.05 1.96
N SER A 123 18.08 0.56 2.04
CA SER A 123 19.27 1.41 1.96
C SER A 123 19.56 1.88 0.53
N ARG A 124 20.28 3.00 0.39
CA ARG A 124 20.72 3.48 -0.94
C ARG A 124 21.58 2.44 -1.67
N VAL A 125 22.46 1.74 -0.97
CA VAL A 125 23.37 0.79 -1.62
C VAL A 125 22.64 -0.50 -1.97
N ASN A 126 21.68 -0.94 -1.15
CA ASN A 126 20.81 -2.06 -1.47
C ASN A 126 19.96 -1.78 -2.72
N TYR A 127 19.38 -0.58 -2.83
CA TYR A 127 18.69 -0.11 -4.04
C TYR A 127 19.60 -0.18 -5.29
N LEU A 128 20.82 0.35 -5.21
CA LEU A 128 21.77 0.31 -6.35
C LEU A 128 22.16 -1.11 -6.78
N ARG A 129 22.14 -2.08 -5.85
CA ARG A 129 22.49 -3.47 -6.13
C ARG A 129 21.32 -4.25 -6.72
N PHE A 130 20.15 -4.15 -6.11
CA PHE A 130 19.04 -5.09 -6.33
C PHE A 130 17.80 -4.50 -7.02
N MET A 131 17.65 -3.17 -7.09
CA MET A 131 16.48 -2.50 -7.66
C MET A 131 16.81 -1.81 -9.00
N ARG A 132 17.51 -2.54 -9.88
CA ARG A 132 18.07 -1.95 -11.11
C ARG A 132 16.98 -1.60 -12.12
N GLN A 133 16.00 -2.48 -12.32
CA GLN A 133 14.91 -2.22 -13.27
C GLN A 133 14.05 -1.06 -12.79
N THR A 134 13.76 -1.02 -11.49
CA THR A 134 13.02 0.07 -10.86
C THR A 134 13.73 1.40 -11.05
N ARG A 135 15.05 1.45 -10.83
CA ARG A 135 15.85 2.65 -11.06
C ARG A 135 15.79 3.09 -12.51
N ASP A 136 16.04 2.19 -13.44
CA ASP A 136 16.05 2.52 -14.86
C ASP A 136 14.67 3.04 -15.33
N SER A 137 13.57 2.46 -14.82
CA SER A 137 12.21 2.91 -15.11
C SER A 137 11.89 4.28 -14.51
N LEU A 138 12.29 4.54 -13.26
CA LEU A 138 12.10 5.83 -12.60
C LEU A 138 12.91 6.94 -13.30
N GLU A 139 14.18 6.68 -13.66
CA GLU A 139 15.05 7.63 -14.35
C GLU A 139 14.60 7.90 -15.80
N LYS A 140 13.93 6.95 -16.46
CA LYS A 140 13.27 7.17 -17.77
C LYS A 140 12.05 8.07 -17.71
N MET A 141 11.47 8.30 -16.53
CA MET A 141 10.35 9.23 -16.32
C MET A 141 10.81 10.68 -16.14
N GLY A 142 12.10 10.94 -15.95
CA GLY A 142 12.64 12.27 -15.74
C GLY A 142 13.85 12.28 -14.81
N LYS A 143 14.38 13.47 -14.55
CA LYS A 143 15.55 13.65 -13.68
C LYS A 143 15.18 13.31 -12.23
N VAL A 144 15.87 12.32 -11.67
CA VAL A 144 15.77 11.96 -10.25
C VAL A 144 16.94 12.57 -9.48
N VAL A 145 16.65 13.26 -8.38
CA VAL A 145 17.67 13.78 -7.45
C VAL A 145 17.77 12.84 -6.26
N TYR A 146 18.96 12.28 -6.04
CA TYR A 146 19.24 11.41 -4.90
C TYR A 146 19.92 12.19 -3.77
N MET A 147 19.33 12.17 -2.57
CA MET A 147 19.92 12.80 -1.38
C MET A 147 21.01 11.89 -0.79
N LYS A 148 22.26 12.07 -1.26
CA LYS A 148 23.39 11.20 -0.89
C LYS A 148 23.87 11.36 0.55
N GLY A 149 23.50 12.44 1.24
CA GLY A 149 23.88 12.71 2.62
C GLY A 149 22.79 12.39 3.65
N LEU A 150 21.59 11.96 3.22
CA LEU A 150 20.50 11.67 4.15
C LEU A 150 20.89 10.49 5.06
N THR A 151 20.65 10.67 6.36
CA THR A 151 20.89 9.68 7.39
C THR A 151 19.61 9.50 8.21
N LYS A 152 19.35 8.26 8.64
CA LYS A 152 18.23 7.95 9.55
C LYS A 152 18.37 8.72 10.89
N LEU A 153 17.27 8.99 11.56
CA LEU A 153 17.23 9.63 12.88
C LEU A 153 17.37 8.63 14.03
N ALA A 154 16.77 7.45 13.90
CA ALA A 154 16.69 6.46 14.97
C ALA A 154 16.67 5.02 14.43
N ASP A 155 16.41 4.03 15.28
CA ASP A 155 16.60 2.63 14.93
C ASP A 155 15.56 2.07 13.95
N ASN A 156 14.28 2.10 14.29
CA ASN A 156 13.18 1.49 13.54
C ASN A 156 12.39 2.47 12.66
N SER A 157 11.41 1.95 11.92
CA SER A 157 10.58 2.71 10.98
C SER A 157 9.85 3.88 11.63
N PHE A 158 9.19 3.64 12.78
CA PHE A 158 8.37 4.64 13.46
C PHE A 158 9.09 5.97 13.75
N PRO A 159 10.22 6.03 14.49
CA PRO A 159 10.92 7.26 14.79
C PRO A 159 11.66 7.88 13.60
N ASN A 160 11.81 7.16 12.49
CA ASN A 160 12.33 7.73 11.25
C ASN A 160 11.21 8.37 10.41
N MET A 161 10.04 7.75 10.36
CA MET A 161 8.90 8.21 9.56
C MET A 161 8.08 9.29 10.25
N VAL A 162 7.95 9.28 11.58
CA VAL A 162 7.18 10.32 12.27
C VAL A 162 7.76 11.73 12.04
N PRO A 163 9.08 11.97 12.14
CA PRO A 163 9.64 13.29 11.81
C PRO A 163 9.47 13.67 10.34
N PHE A 164 9.55 12.71 9.42
CA PHE A 164 9.28 12.96 8.01
C PHE A 164 7.82 13.39 7.77
N LEU A 165 6.88 12.77 8.47
CA LEU A 165 5.45 12.99 8.28
C LEU A 165 4.89 14.15 9.11
N THR A 166 5.54 14.55 10.20
CA THR A 166 5.00 15.56 11.15
C THR A 166 5.91 16.75 11.37
N GLY A 167 7.19 16.66 10.97
CA GLY A 167 8.21 17.63 11.36
C GLY A 167 8.56 17.61 12.86
N ARG A 168 8.11 16.60 13.61
CA ARG A 168 8.32 16.45 15.06
C ARG A 168 9.01 15.13 15.41
N ARG A 169 9.81 15.12 16.46
CA ARG A 169 10.46 13.91 16.99
C ARG A 169 9.56 13.18 17.98
N VAL A 170 9.53 11.85 17.90
CA VAL A 170 8.94 10.99 18.94
C VAL A 170 9.90 10.82 20.12
N TRP A 171 9.35 10.50 21.29
CA TRP A 171 10.04 10.34 22.57
C TRP A 171 10.84 11.58 22.97
N SER A 172 10.31 12.75 22.60
CA SER A 172 10.95 14.05 22.83
C SER A 172 10.02 15.10 23.44
N ASN A 173 8.78 14.70 23.77
CA ASN A 173 7.69 15.58 24.23
C ASN A 173 7.25 16.62 23.19
N GLU A 174 7.55 16.40 21.90
CA GLU A 174 7.07 17.23 20.79
C GLU A 174 5.67 16.79 20.31
N LEU A 175 5.22 15.58 20.69
CA LEU A 175 3.93 14.98 20.34
C LEU A 175 3.24 14.42 21.59
N THR A 176 1.92 14.23 21.53
CA THR A 176 1.12 13.61 22.61
C THR A 176 0.94 12.11 22.37
N ASN A 177 0.69 11.30 23.40
CA ASN A 177 0.41 9.86 23.28
C ASN A 177 1.44 9.05 22.45
N GLU A 178 2.73 9.38 22.59
CA GLU A 178 3.82 8.86 21.75
C GLU A 178 3.96 7.33 21.76
N ASP A 179 3.67 6.67 22.87
CA ASP A 179 3.95 5.24 23.04
C ASP A 179 2.87 4.29 22.47
N PHE A 180 1.59 4.60 22.67
CA PHE A 180 0.49 3.65 22.38
C PHE A 180 -0.65 4.24 21.55
N GLY A 181 -0.51 5.51 21.13
CA GLY A 181 -1.56 6.26 20.50
C GLY A 181 -2.77 6.51 21.44
N PRO A 182 -3.89 6.99 20.89
CA PRO A 182 -4.11 7.21 19.47
C PRO A 182 -3.34 8.42 18.92
N TYR A 183 -3.04 8.41 17.62
CA TYR A 183 -2.22 9.43 16.95
C TYR A 183 -3.03 10.49 16.20
N ASP A 184 -4.35 10.49 16.39
CA ASP A 184 -5.30 11.35 15.68
C ASP A 184 -5.00 12.84 15.78
N ASP A 185 -4.35 13.32 16.85
CA ASP A 185 -4.08 14.75 17.07
C ASP A 185 -2.75 15.22 16.48
N TRP A 186 -1.94 14.33 15.91
CA TRP A 186 -0.60 14.69 15.43
C TRP A 186 -0.64 15.55 14.17
N PRO A 187 0.34 16.45 13.96
CA PRO A 187 0.35 17.38 12.85
C PRO A 187 0.90 16.72 11.57
N PHE A 188 0.27 15.64 11.13
CA PHE A 188 0.69 14.95 9.91
C PHE A 188 0.52 15.83 8.67
N VAL A 189 1.51 15.79 7.77
CA VAL A 189 1.56 16.57 6.54
C VAL A 189 0.36 16.32 5.63
N TRP A 190 -0.20 15.10 5.64
CA TRP A 190 -1.42 14.80 4.88
C TRP A 190 -2.63 15.63 5.36
N LYS A 191 -2.67 16.08 6.62
CA LYS A 191 -3.72 16.98 7.09
C LYS A 191 -3.63 18.36 6.44
N ASP A 192 -2.42 18.83 6.18
CA ASP A 192 -2.23 20.11 5.50
C ASP A 192 -2.55 20.00 4.00
N PHE A 193 -2.20 18.88 3.37
CA PHE A 193 -2.69 18.54 2.02
C PHE A 193 -4.22 18.45 1.96
N SER A 194 -4.86 17.79 2.94
CA SER A 194 -6.31 17.68 3.03
C SER A 194 -6.98 19.06 3.18
N LYS A 195 -6.46 19.93 4.06
CA LYS A 195 -6.92 21.34 4.18
C LYS A 195 -6.74 22.12 2.88
N ALA A 196 -5.66 21.84 2.14
CA ALA A 196 -5.41 22.38 0.82
C ALA A 196 -6.25 21.70 -0.28
N GLY A 197 -7.24 20.86 0.04
CA GLY A 197 -8.16 20.26 -0.93
C GLY A 197 -7.61 19.07 -1.72
N TYR A 198 -6.47 18.52 -1.31
CA TYR A 198 -5.94 17.29 -1.90
C TYR A 198 -6.69 16.07 -1.35
N LYS A 199 -6.80 15.03 -2.17
CA LYS A 199 -7.17 13.70 -1.70
C LYS A 199 -5.97 13.01 -1.08
N THR A 200 -6.17 12.35 0.05
CA THR A 200 -5.08 11.79 0.86
C THR A 200 -5.15 10.28 0.93
N ALA A 201 -4.00 9.61 0.88
CA ALA A 201 -3.90 8.16 1.04
C ALA A 201 -2.78 7.75 1.99
N LEU A 202 -3.04 6.68 2.76
CA LEU A 202 -2.11 5.97 3.62
C LEU A 202 -2.28 4.48 3.30
N ILE A 203 -1.34 3.89 2.57
CA ILE A 203 -1.43 2.52 2.07
C ILE A 203 -0.26 1.72 2.62
N GLU A 204 -0.54 0.65 3.35
CA GLU A 204 0.45 -0.23 3.99
C GLU A 204 0.01 -1.69 3.85
N ASP A 205 0.89 -2.61 3.48
CA ASP A 205 0.53 -3.97 3.06
C ASP A 205 0.55 -5.03 4.18
N PHE A 206 1.29 -4.80 5.26
CA PHE A 206 1.47 -5.79 6.31
C PHE A 206 0.86 -5.36 7.66
N PRO A 207 -0.43 -5.67 7.92
CA PRO A 207 -1.25 -5.02 8.94
C PRO A 207 -0.73 -5.15 10.38
N THR A 208 0.07 -6.19 10.66
CA THR A 208 0.70 -6.43 11.97
C THR A 208 1.86 -5.48 12.25
N PHE A 209 2.59 -5.05 11.23
CA PHE A 209 3.84 -4.27 11.35
C PHE A 209 3.73 -2.87 10.73
N THR A 210 2.52 -2.39 10.44
CA THR A 210 2.29 -1.04 9.93
C THR A 210 2.75 0.01 10.92
N LEU A 211 3.18 1.17 10.39
CA LEU A 211 3.88 2.21 11.14
C LEU A 211 3.16 2.61 12.42
N PHE A 212 1.84 2.76 12.34
CA PHE A 212 1.04 3.31 13.44
C PHE A 212 0.28 2.24 14.22
N ASN A 213 0.42 0.95 13.90
CA ASN A 213 -0.36 -0.11 14.57
C ASN A 213 0.50 -1.21 15.19
N TYR A 214 1.78 -1.30 14.83
CA TYR A 214 2.72 -2.17 15.54
C TYR A 214 2.82 -1.71 17.00
N GLU A 215 2.45 -2.62 17.92
CA GLU A 215 2.41 -2.36 19.37
C GLU A 215 1.58 -1.13 19.80
N SER A 216 0.67 -0.66 18.94
CA SER A 216 -0.10 0.57 19.13
C SER A 216 -1.57 0.45 18.73
N LYS A 217 -2.39 1.38 19.21
CA LYS A 217 -3.81 1.47 18.87
C LYS A 217 -4.06 2.07 17.49
N GLY A 218 -3.08 2.77 16.91
CA GLY A 218 -3.23 3.50 15.66
C GLY A 218 -4.17 4.68 15.79
N PHE A 219 -5.10 4.78 14.85
CA PHE A 219 -6.04 5.90 14.77
C PHE A 219 -7.42 5.54 15.32
N VAL A 220 -8.14 6.50 15.91
CA VAL A 220 -9.55 6.37 16.33
C VAL A 220 -10.47 6.68 15.17
N GLU A 221 -10.21 7.75 14.43
CA GLU A 221 -10.87 8.12 13.19
C GLU A 221 -10.00 7.76 11.99
N LYS A 222 -10.61 7.69 10.80
CA LYS A 222 -9.87 7.40 9.56
C LYS A 222 -8.92 8.58 9.28
N PRO A 223 -7.59 8.37 9.15
CA PRO A 223 -6.63 9.47 9.10
C PRO A 223 -6.54 10.20 7.75
N VAL A 224 -7.06 9.59 6.68
CA VAL A 224 -6.95 10.02 5.28
C VAL A 224 -8.19 9.62 4.45
N ASP A 225 -8.34 10.11 3.22
CA ASP A 225 -9.46 9.75 2.34
C ASP A 225 -9.41 8.28 1.87
N TRP A 226 -8.23 7.74 1.56
CA TRP A 226 -8.04 6.35 1.16
C TRP A 226 -7.14 5.59 2.15
N TYR A 227 -7.76 4.66 2.88
CA TYR A 227 -7.12 3.91 3.97
C TYR A 227 -7.46 2.42 3.88
N PRO A 228 -6.73 1.65 3.06
CA PRO A 228 -7.02 0.24 2.82
C PRO A 228 -6.57 -0.72 3.91
N ARG A 229 -6.25 -0.24 5.12
CA ARG A 229 -5.95 -1.11 6.26
C ARG A 229 -6.99 -2.24 6.47
N PRO A 230 -8.32 -2.01 6.37
CA PRO A 230 -9.31 -3.09 6.52
C PRO A 230 -9.14 -4.20 5.48
N PHE A 231 -8.77 -3.86 4.24
CA PHE A 231 -8.48 -4.82 3.18
C PHE A 231 -7.34 -5.76 3.60
N TRP A 232 -6.24 -5.19 4.09
CA TRP A 232 -5.08 -5.96 4.52
C TRP A 232 -5.36 -6.77 5.79
N ILE A 233 -6.09 -6.23 6.78
CA ILE A 233 -6.51 -7.03 7.96
C ILE A 233 -7.36 -8.22 7.52
N HIS A 234 -8.28 -8.04 6.58
CA HIS A 234 -9.10 -9.14 6.04
C HIS A 234 -8.23 -10.19 5.34
N LEU A 235 -7.28 -9.75 4.51
CA LEU A 235 -6.37 -10.62 3.76
C LEU A 235 -5.50 -11.50 4.68
N PHE A 236 -5.09 -10.97 5.84
CA PHE A 236 -4.25 -11.66 6.83
C PHE A 236 -5.06 -12.28 7.98
N ARG A 237 -6.40 -12.26 7.95
CA ARG A 237 -7.25 -12.69 9.08
C ARG A 237 -6.98 -14.13 9.53
N ASP A 238 -6.77 -15.03 8.57
CA ASP A 238 -6.63 -16.46 8.83
C ASP A 238 -5.15 -16.85 9.13
N VAL A 239 -4.24 -15.87 9.13
CA VAL A 239 -2.86 -16.04 9.58
C VAL A 239 -2.82 -15.89 11.10
N SER A 240 -2.53 -16.98 11.81
CA SER A 240 -2.46 -16.90 13.28
C SER A 240 -1.31 -15.97 13.73
N LYS A 241 -1.55 -15.14 14.75
CA LYS A 241 -0.50 -14.31 15.40
C LYS A 241 0.67 -15.14 15.92
N ILE A 242 0.40 -16.40 16.27
CA ILE A 242 1.39 -17.38 16.70
C ILE A 242 2.29 -17.79 15.52
N LEU A 243 1.74 -18.02 14.32
CA LEU A 243 2.54 -18.28 13.11
C LEU A 243 3.44 -17.08 12.75
N LEU A 244 2.92 -15.85 12.89
CA LEU A 244 3.68 -14.62 12.65
C LEU A 244 4.88 -14.46 13.60
N GLY A 245 4.78 -14.98 14.84
CA GLY A 245 5.82 -14.86 15.85
C GLY A 245 6.74 -16.08 16.04
N LEU A 246 6.30 -17.28 15.64
CA LEU A 246 7.03 -18.53 15.94
C LEU A 246 7.76 -19.16 14.75
N ILE A 247 7.43 -18.80 13.50
CA ILE A 247 8.01 -19.47 12.33
C ILE A 247 8.61 -18.44 11.36
N PRO A 248 9.93 -18.45 11.12
CA PRO A 248 10.58 -17.63 10.09
C PRO A 248 10.18 -18.01 8.64
N PHE A 249 9.29 -18.99 8.45
CA PHE A 249 8.95 -19.52 7.15
C PHE A 249 7.74 -18.79 6.55
N GLU A 250 8.09 -17.86 5.67
CA GLU A 250 7.40 -17.50 4.43
C GLU A 250 5.88 -17.62 4.46
N LEU A 251 5.22 -16.57 4.97
CA LEU A 251 3.91 -16.24 4.43
C LEU A 251 4.03 -16.19 2.92
N SER A 252 3.16 -16.94 2.23
CA SER A 252 3.12 -16.92 0.77
C SER A 252 3.01 -15.45 0.34
N ASN A 253 3.96 -15.01 -0.49
CA ASN A 253 3.90 -13.67 -1.10
C ASN A 253 2.79 -13.58 -2.15
N CYS A 254 2.03 -14.67 -2.33
CA CYS A 254 0.88 -14.80 -3.19
C CYS A 254 -0.42 -14.71 -2.39
N TYR A 255 -1.40 -14.02 -2.95
CA TYR A 255 -2.77 -14.03 -2.49
C TYR A 255 -3.51 -15.23 -3.08
N ILE A 256 -3.91 -16.17 -2.20
CA ILE A 256 -4.60 -17.42 -2.56
C ILE A 256 -3.82 -18.14 -3.69
N ASP A 257 -2.49 -18.13 -3.61
CA ASP A 257 -1.54 -18.71 -4.58
C ASP A 257 -1.68 -18.24 -6.04
N ARG A 258 -2.49 -17.20 -6.33
CA ARG A 258 -2.78 -16.72 -7.69
C ARG A 258 -2.00 -15.47 -8.08
N PHE A 259 -1.90 -14.49 -7.18
CA PHE A 259 -1.38 -13.15 -7.52
C PHE A 259 -0.36 -12.65 -6.49
N PRO A 260 0.77 -12.04 -6.90
CA PRO A 260 1.70 -11.43 -5.94
C PRO A 260 1.01 -10.32 -5.13
N LYS A 261 1.14 -10.35 -3.80
CA LYS A 261 0.54 -9.33 -2.91
C LYS A 261 1.11 -7.93 -3.13
N ILE A 262 2.39 -7.82 -3.52
CA ILE A 262 2.97 -6.55 -3.99
C ILE A 262 2.15 -5.91 -5.12
N ASN A 263 1.59 -6.72 -6.03
CA ASN A 263 0.76 -6.18 -7.10
C ASN A 263 -0.57 -5.67 -6.56
N LEU A 264 -1.18 -6.31 -5.57
CA LEU A 264 -2.36 -5.75 -4.89
C LEU A 264 -2.06 -4.43 -4.20
N PHE A 265 -0.88 -4.27 -3.60
CA PHE A 265 -0.42 -3.00 -3.03
C PHE A 265 -0.26 -1.92 -4.11
N LEU A 266 0.46 -2.23 -5.20
CA LEU A 266 0.67 -1.30 -6.30
C LEU A 266 -0.64 -0.93 -7.02
N GLU A 267 -1.56 -1.89 -7.22
CA GLU A 267 -2.88 -1.63 -7.81
C GLU A 267 -3.75 -0.71 -6.95
N GLN A 268 -3.66 -0.76 -5.62
CA GLN A 268 -4.36 0.20 -4.76
C GLN A 268 -3.84 1.63 -4.95
N ILE A 269 -2.53 1.79 -5.20
CA ILE A 269 -1.93 3.09 -5.55
C ILE A 269 -2.45 3.55 -6.91
N LYS A 270 -2.42 2.68 -7.93
CA LYS A 270 -2.91 3.01 -9.27
C LYS A 270 -4.39 3.41 -9.25
N HIS A 271 -5.22 2.65 -8.55
CA HIS A 271 -6.65 2.91 -8.43
C HIS A 271 -6.92 4.27 -7.77
N PHE A 272 -6.25 4.55 -6.65
CA PHE A 272 -6.38 5.85 -5.98
C PHE A 272 -6.00 7.02 -6.90
N ILE A 273 -4.86 6.92 -7.59
CA ILE A 273 -4.39 7.96 -8.52
C ILE A 273 -5.36 8.12 -9.69
N HIS A 274 -5.81 7.01 -10.28
CA HIS A 274 -6.75 7.02 -11.40
C HIS A 274 -8.07 7.73 -11.03
N GLU A 275 -8.65 7.40 -9.89
CA GLU A 275 -9.88 8.03 -9.41
C GLU A 275 -9.68 9.53 -9.16
N CYS A 276 -8.56 9.93 -8.55
CA CYS A 276 -8.23 11.34 -8.33
C CYS A 276 -8.12 12.10 -9.66
N GLN A 277 -7.41 11.56 -10.64
CA GLN A 277 -7.21 12.19 -11.94
C GLN A 277 -8.50 12.30 -12.75
N THR A 278 -9.27 11.21 -12.85
CA THR A 278 -10.55 11.19 -13.55
C THR A 278 -11.53 12.21 -12.95
N LYS A 279 -11.42 12.48 -11.64
CA LYS A 279 -12.26 13.45 -10.92
C LYS A 279 -11.58 14.78 -10.65
N HIS A 280 -10.42 15.01 -11.27
CA HIS A 280 -9.66 16.26 -11.24
C HIS A 280 -9.30 16.75 -9.83
N PHE A 281 -8.96 15.83 -8.93
CA PHE A 281 -8.41 16.16 -7.62
C PHE A 281 -6.88 16.02 -7.61
N PRO A 282 -6.14 17.00 -7.07
CA PRO A 282 -4.75 16.76 -6.70
C PRO A 282 -4.70 15.79 -5.50
N TYR A 283 -3.59 15.08 -5.34
CA TYR A 283 -3.48 14.06 -4.29
C TYR A 283 -2.15 14.04 -3.56
N PHE A 284 -2.18 13.58 -2.31
CA PHE A 284 -1.02 13.22 -1.51
C PHE A 284 -1.17 11.76 -1.08
N ALA A 285 -0.33 10.88 -1.62
CA ALA A 285 -0.31 9.47 -1.27
C ALA A 285 0.98 9.14 -0.52
N PHE A 286 0.86 8.76 0.75
CA PHE A 286 1.93 8.12 1.48
C PHE A 286 1.72 6.61 1.48
N THR A 287 2.70 5.88 0.99
CA THR A 287 2.60 4.42 0.79
C THR A 287 3.85 3.79 1.37
N PHE A 288 3.68 2.71 2.15
CA PHE A 288 4.75 2.09 2.91
C PHE A 288 4.67 0.57 2.76
N TYR A 289 5.60 0.02 1.98
CA TYR A 289 5.67 -1.40 1.65
C TYR A 289 6.60 -2.14 2.60
N ILE A 290 6.11 -3.22 3.21
CA ILE A 290 6.73 -3.86 4.39
C ILE A 290 7.03 -5.34 4.13
N GLU A 291 6.03 -6.11 3.68
CA GLU A 291 5.99 -7.56 3.90
C GLU A 291 7.24 -8.31 3.44
N VAL A 292 7.71 -8.05 2.22
CA VAL A 292 8.79 -8.84 1.61
C VAL A 292 10.15 -8.50 2.21
N THR A 293 10.37 -7.27 2.66
CA THR A 293 11.69 -6.77 3.08
C THR A 293 11.93 -6.87 4.58
N HIS A 294 10.86 -6.93 5.38
CA HIS A 294 10.90 -6.84 6.85
C HIS A 294 11.91 -7.78 7.53
N ASN A 295 11.95 -9.05 7.11
CA ASN A 295 12.81 -10.05 7.73
C ASN A 295 14.16 -10.23 7.02
N ASP A 296 14.22 -9.88 5.72
CA ASP A 296 15.45 -9.92 4.92
C ASP A 296 15.41 -8.87 3.83
N PHE A 297 16.16 -7.78 4.04
CA PHE A 297 16.27 -6.68 3.09
C PHE A 297 16.84 -7.09 1.71
N ASN A 298 17.50 -8.24 1.58
CA ASN A 298 17.94 -8.73 0.25
C ASN A 298 16.76 -9.26 -0.58
N ARG A 299 15.61 -9.55 0.03
CA ARG A 299 14.38 -9.94 -0.69
C ARG A 299 13.79 -8.79 -1.49
N VAL A 300 14.29 -7.55 -1.35
CA VAL A 300 13.90 -6.45 -2.24
C VAL A 300 14.11 -6.79 -3.71
N GLN A 301 15.10 -7.64 -4.03
CA GLN A 301 15.33 -8.09 -5.42
C GLN A 301 14.11 -8.79 -6.02
N LEU A 302 13.25 -9.39 -5.18
CA LEU A 302 12.05 -10.11 -5.60
C LEU A 302 10.94 -9.16 -6.09
N ILE A 303 10.98 -7.88 -5.71
CA ILE A 303 9.98 -6.87 -6.08
C ILE A 303 10.46 -5.92 -7.18
N ASP A 304 11.73 -5.97 -7.59
CA ASP A 304 12.31 -5.02 -8.57
C ASP A 304 11.51 -4.97 -9.87
N SER A 305 11.15 -6.13 -10.42
CA SER A 305 10.35 -6.19 -11.66
C SER A 305 8.92 -5.67 -11.48
N HIS A 306 8.28 -5.93 -10.33
CA HIS A 306 6.92 -5.48 -10.04
C HIS A 306 6.85 -3.95 -9.88
N VAL A 307 7.80 -3.36 -9.14
CA VAL A 307 7.88 -1.90 -8.96
C VAL A 307 8.31 -1.20 -10.25
N SER A 308 9.25 -1.78 -11.01
CA SER A 308 9.60 -1.29 -12.35
C SER A 308 8.38 -1.22 -13.26
N HIS A 309 7.62 -2.31 -13.34
CA HIS A 309 6.42 -2.38 -14.17
C HIS A 309 5.35 -1.36 -13.74
N PHE A 310 5.19 -1.14 -12.44
CA PHE A 310 4.33 -0.07 -11.92
C PHE A 310 4.73 1.30 -12.47
N PHE A 311 6.00 1.68 -12.40
CA PHE A 311 6.47 2.96 -12.92
C PHE A 311 6.33 3.07 -14.45
N GLU A 312 6.60 2.00 -15.19
CA GLU A 312 6.39 1.98 -16.64
C GLU A 312 4.92 2.20 -17.02
N GLN A 313 3.99 1.54 -16.34
CA GLN A 313 2.55 1.67 -16.58
C GLN A 313 1.99 3.03 -16.14
N MET A 314 2.54 3.60 -15.07
CA MET A 314 2.09 4.86 -14.49
C MET A 314 2.81 6.08 -15.05
N LYS A 315 3.72 5.91 -16.03
CA LYS A 315 4.57 6.98 -16.57
C LYS A 315 3.78 8.23 -16.93
N ASN A 316 2.66 8.07 -17.64
CA ASN A 316 1.84 9.20 -18.09
C ASN A 316 1.02 9.80 -16.95
N GLN A 317 0.40 8.96 -16.12
CA GLN A 317 -0.35 9.41 -14.95
C GLN A 317 0.53 10.14 -13.92
N LEU A 318 1.83 9.88 -13.89
CA LEU A 318 2.73 10.51 -12.92
C LEU A 318 3.43 11.76 -13.46
N ASN A 319 3.12 12.24 -14.67
CA ASN A 319 3.82 13.38 -15.27
C ASN A 319 3.84 14.62 -14.36
N ASP A 320 2.68 15.03 -13.83
CA ASP A 320 2.51 16.19 -12.94
C ASP A 320 2.54 15.82 -11.44
N THR A 321 3.25 14.74 -11.12
CA THR A 321 3.36 14.20 -9.76
C THR A 321 4.79 14.22 -9.26
N ILE A 322 5.04 14.84 -8.13
CA ILE A 322 6.29 14.68 -7.39
C ILE A 322 6.33 13.24 -6.86
N VAL A 323 7.30 12.46 -7.34
CA VAL A 323 7.49 11.06 -6.94
C VAL A 323 8.70 10.95 -6.03
N ILE A 324 8.48 10.50 -4.80
CA ILE A 324 9.53 10.19 -3.83
C ILE A 324 9.60 8.68 -3.68
N LEU A 325 10.72 8.06 -4.04
CA LEU A 325 11.04 6.67 -3.72
C LEU A 325 12.10 6.68 -2.63
N MET A 326 11.78 6.11 -1.47
CA MET A 326 12.66 6.15 -0.31
C MET A 326 12.64 4.87 0.52
N GLY A 327 13.62 4.74 1.40
CA GLY A 327 13.56 3.85 2.56
C GLY A 327 13.44 4.66 3.84
N ASP A 328 13.10 4.00 4.92
CA ASP A 328 13.04 4.53 6.28
C ASP A 328 14.34 4.35 7.05
N HIS A 329 14.97 3.19 6.86
CA HIS A 329 16.32 2.82 7.31
C HIS A 329 16.92 1.78 6.36
N GLY A 330 18.16 1.35 6.59
CA GLY A 330 18.74 0.17 5.93
C GLY A 330 18.52 -1.12 6.75
N ASN A 331 19.29 -2.16 6.47
CA ASN A 331 19.17 -3.45 7.16
C ASN A 331 19.45 -3.36 8.67
N ARG A 332 18.52 -3.83 9.50
CA ARG A 332 18.62 -3.81 10.98
C ARG A 332 18.93 -5.16 11.62
N PHE A 333 19.08 -6.22 10.83
CA PHE A 333 19.23 -7.58 11.37
C PHE A 333 20.38 -8.36 10.73
N GLY A 334 20.86 -9.37 11.45
CA GLY A 334 21.80 -10.35 10.92
C GLY A 334 23.28 -9.91 10.90
N PRO A 335 24.17 -10.80 10.41
CA PRO A 335 25.62 -10.66 10.55
C PRO A 335 26.21 -9.43 9.85
N LEU A 336 25.52 -8.88 8.85
CA LEU A 336 25.99 -7.70 8.12
C LEU A 336 26.23 -6.51 9.07
N LEU A 337 25.41 -6.34 10.11
CA LEU A 337 25.57 -5.28 11.12
C LEU A 337 26.81 -5.39 11.98
N GLN A 338 27.44 -6.57 12.05
CA GLN A 338 28.70 -6.76 12.76
C GLN A 338 29.86 -6.07 12.01
N THR A 339 29.69 -5.84 10.70
CA THR A 339 30.68 -5.16 9.85
C THR A 339 30.53 -3.63 9.89
N VAL A 340 31.61 -2.91 9.64
CA VAL A 340 31.60 -1.44 9.53
C VAL A 340 30.71 -0.99 8.36
N ILE A 341 30.79 -1.67 7.22
CA ILE A 341 30.01 -1.35 6.02
C ILE A 341 28.53 -1.53 6.27
N GLY A 342 28.13 -2.61 6.96
CA GLY A 342 26.73 -2.84 7.32
C GLY A 342 26.15 -1.74 8.20
N ARG A 343 26.91 -1.26 9.20
CA ARG A 343 26.47 -0.13 10.05
C ARG A 343 26.35 1.19 9.27
N ILE A 344 27.21 1.40 8.27
CA ILE A 344 27.11 2.57 7.39
C ILE A 344 25.87 2.45 6.49
N GLU A 345 25.67 1.28 5.88
CA GLU A 345 24.54 1.03 4.99
C GLU A 345 23.19 1.16 5.73
N GLU A 346 23.12 0.63 6.94
CA GLU A 346 21.95 0.71 7.82
C GLU A 346 21.51 2.15 8.10
N ARG A 347 22.46 3.09 8.17
CA ARG A 347 22.21 4.51 8.44
C ARG A 347 21.82 5.34 7.22
N MET A 348 21.99 4.81 6.01
CA MET A 348 21.81 5.55 4.75
C MET A 348 20.61 5.03 3.96
N PRO A 349 19.38 5.39 4.35
CA PRO A 349 18.20 5.04 3.57
C PRO A 349 18.28 5.64 2.17
N LEU A 350 17.58 5.02 1.22
CA LEU A 350 17.34 5.65 -0.08
C LEU A 350 16.47 6.89 0.11
N PHE A 351 16.77 7.96 -0.64
CA PHE A 351 15.82 9.05 -0.87
C PHE A 351 16.08 9.61 -2.27
N GLY A 352 15.20 9.24 -3.21
CA GLY A 352 15.19 9.75 -4.57
C GLY A 352 13.89 10.53 -4.81
N VAL A 353 14.02 11.75 -5.34
CA VAL A 353 12.88 12.59 -5.70
C VAL A 353 12.91 12.93 -7.18
N ARG A 354 11.79 12.70 -7.86
CA ARG A 354 11.48 13.19 -9.21
C ARG A 354 10.47 14.33 -9.05
N ILE A 355 10.80 15.51 -9.55
CA ILE A 355 9.94 16.70 -9.52
C ILE A 355 9.33 16.89 -10.89
#